data_AF-A0A973MJB4-F1
#
_entry.id   AF-A0A973MJB4-F1
#
_cell.length_a   1.000
_cell.length_b   1.000
_cell.length_c   1.000
_cell.angle_alpha   90.00
_cell.angle_beta   90.00
_cell.angle_gamma   90.00
#
_symmetry.space_group_name_H-M   'P 1'
#
loop_
_entity.id
_entity.type
_entity.pdbx_description
1 polymer ?
#
loop_
_entity_poly.entity_id
_entity_poly.type
_entity_poly.pdbx_seq_one_letter_code
_entity_poly.pdbx_strand_id
1 'polypeptide(L)' 'TSRIVIEQAKGTLAARHSITVDEAFRVLRSHARSHRRRLTEVAREVVERKLDLQTD' A
#
# COMPACT_ATOMS: atom_id res chain seq x y z
N THR A 1 -10.67 9.89 3.92
CA THR A 1 -10.41 8.43 3.83
C THR A 1 -9.16 8.07 3.03
N SER A 2 -8.92 8.66 1.84
CA SER A 2 -7.75 8.36 0.98
C SER A 2 -6.37 8.44 1.67
N ARG A 3 -6.10 9.49 2.45
CA ARG A 3 -4.79 9.69 3.12
C ARG A 3 -4.43 8.55 4.08
N ILE A 4 -5.37 8.12 4.91
CA ILE A 4 -5.14 7.05 5.92
C ILE A 4 -4.75 5.75 5.23
N VAL A 5 -5.47 5.37 4.16
CA VAL A 5 -5.20 4.12 3.42
C VAL A 5 -3.81 4.14 2.77
N ILE A 6 -3.37 5.29 2.26
CA ILE A 6 -2.05 5.45 1.65
C ILE A 6 -0.94 5.32 2.71
N GLU A 7 -1.09 5.96 3.87
CA GLU A 7 -0.11 5.83 4.96
C GLU A 7 -0.02 4.40 5.50
N GLN A 8 -1.15 3.69 5.61
CA GLN A 8 -1.13 2.28 6.02
C GLN A 8 -0.47 1.37 4.97
N ALA A 9 -0.71 1.61 3.67
CA ALA A 9 -0.06 0.89 2.60
C ALA A 9 1.47 1.13 2.62
N LYS A 10 1.90 2.38 2.82
CA LYS A 10 3.33 2.73 2.98
C LYS A 10 3.96 1.96 4.12
N GLY A 11 3.36 2.01 5.32
CA GLY A 11 3.87 1.27 6.49
C GLY A 11 3.92 -0.24 6.27
N THR A 12 2.92 -0.80 5.59
CA THR A 12 2.87 -2.24 5.27
C THR A 12 4.03 -2.65 4.35
N LEU A 13 4.27 -1.92 3.27
CA LEU A 13 5.36 -2.22 2.34
C LEU A 13 6.74 -1.95 2.95
N ALA A 14 6.87 -0.87 3.73
CA ALA A 14 8.09 -0.55 4.46
C ALA A 14 8.51 -1.72 5.38
N ALA A 15 7.56 -2.24 6.18
CA ALA A 15 7.81 -3.38 7.06
C ALA A 15 8.10 -4.68 6.28
N ARG A 16 7.31 -5.00 5.25
CA ARG A 16 7.46 -6.26 4.48
C ARG A 16 8.77 -6.33 3.70
N HIS A 17 9.24 -5.20 3.18
CA HIS A 17 10.41 -5.16 2.31
C HIS A 17 11.66 -4.59 3.00
N SER A 18 11.58 -4.23 4.29
CA SER A 18 12.67 -3.56 5.02
C SER A 18 13.20 -2.32 4.30
N ILE A 19 12.28 -1.47 3.84
CA ILE A 19 12.56 -0.21 3.13
C ILE A 19 11.97 0.98 3.88
N THR A 20 12.41 2.19 3.55
CA THR A 20 11.85 3.41 4.10
C THR A 20 10.40 3.64 3.64
N VAL A 21 9.63 4.42 4.40
CA VAL A 21 8.26 4.82 4.02
C VAL A 21 8.22 5.63 2.72
N ASP A 22 9.29 6.35 2.40
CA ASP A 22 9.42 7.12 1.15
C ASP A 22 9.71 6.22 -0.05
N GLU A 23 10.52 5.18 0.13
CA GLU A 23 10.71 4.12 -0.87
C GLU A 23 9.40 3.37 -1.12
N ALA A 24 8.68 2.99 -0.06
CA ALA A 24 7.37 2.36 -0.16
C ALA A 24 6.37 3.24 -0.95
N PHE A 25 6.38 4.56 -0.72
CA PHE A 25 5.54 5.49 -1.48
C PHE A 25 5.93 5.55 -2.96
N ARG A 26 7.24 5.55 -3.27
CA ARG A 26 7.73 5.49 -4.65
C ARG A 26 7.29 4.20 -5.35
N VAL A 27 7.35 3.06 -4.67
CA VAL A 27 6.86 1.77 -5.18
C VAL A 27 5.37 1.82 -5.50
N LEU A 28 4.53 2.27 -4.56
CA LEU A 28 3.07 2.42 -4.78
C LEU A 28 2.76 3.32 -5.98
N ARG A 29 3.41 4.48 -6.05
CA ARG A 29 3.19 5.46 -7.12
C ARG A 29 3.66 4.93 -8.48
N SER A 30 4.80 4.24 -8.50
CA SER A 30 5.32 3.61 -9.71
C SER A 30 4.34 2.56 -10.24
N HIS A 31 3.87 1.66 -9.38
CA HIS A 31 2.88 0.63 -9.73
C HIS A 31 1.57 1.25 -10.23
N ALA A 32 1.02 2.22 -9.51
CA ALA A 32 -0.21 2.91 -9.92
C ALA A 32 -0.06 3.56 -11.31
N ARG A 33 1.07 4.24 -11.56
CA ARG A 33 1.34 4.91 -12.84
C ARG A 33 1.53 3.92 -13.99
N SER A 34 2.34 2.87 -13.80
CA SER A 34 2.62 1.88 -14.86
C SER A 34 1.37 1.09 -15.27
N HIS A 35 0.43 0.91 -14.34
CA HIS A 35 -0.83 0.20 -14.60
C HIS A 35 -2.01 1.16 -14.90
N ARG A 36 -1.78 2.48 -14.95
CA ARG A 36 -2.82 3.51 -15.11
C ARG A 36 -3.98 3.40 -14.10
N ARG A 37 -3.65 3.05 -12.85
CA ARG A 37 -4.59 2.87 -11.74
C ARG A 37 -4.53 4.03 -10.76
N ARG A 38 -5.59 4.24 -9.98
CA ARG A 38 -5.58 5.27 -8.93
C ARG A 38 -4.72 4.79 -7.77
N LEU A 39 -3.85 5.66 -7.26
CA LEU A 39 -2.97 5.36 -6.14
C LEU A 39 -3.72 4.85 -4.90
N THR A 40 -4.92 5.39 -4.65
CA THR A 40 -5.79 4.97 -3.55
C THR A 40 -6.32 3.56 -3.67
N GLU A 41 -6.55 3.07 -4.90
CA GLU A 41 -7.03 1.71 -5.16
C GLU A 41 -5.88 0.71 -4.95
N VAL A 42 -4.70 1.04 -5.47
CA VAL A 42 -3.48 0.23 -5.23
C VAL A 42 -3.14 0.17 -3.74
N ALA A 43 -3.22 1.30 -3.02
CA ALA A 43 -2.99 1.33 -1.59
C ALA A 43 -4.01 0.48 -0.81
N ARG A 44 -5.29 0.52 -1.21
CA ARG A 44 -6.32 -0.32 -0.60
C ARG A 44 -6.01 -1.81 -0.78
N GLU A 45 -5.64 -2.24 -1.99
CA GLU A 45 -5.29 -3.64 -2.25
C GLU A 45 -4.07 -4.14 -1.46
N VAL A 46 -3.11 -3.26 -1.17
CA VAL A 46 -1.96 -3.60 -0.32
C VAL A 46 -2.39 -3.84 1.12
N VAL A 47 -3.30 -3.01 1.64
CA VAL A 47 -3.84 -3.12 3.01
C VAL A 47 -4.79 -4.32 3.12
N GLU A 48 -5.62 -4.59 2.11
CA GLU A 48 -6.51 -5.75 2.08
C GLU A 48 -5.70 -7.06 2.06
N ARG A 49 -4.62 -7.14 1.28
CA ARG A 49 -3.67 -8.28 1.33
C ARG A 49 -2.86 -8.37 2.64
N LYS A 50 -3.01 -7.43 3.57
CA LYS A 50 -2.50 -7.55 4.94
C LYS A 50 -3.54 -8.12 5.88
N LEU A 51 -4.82 -7.87 5.60
CA LEU A 51 -5.91 -8.30 6.46
C LEU A 51 -6.34 -9.71 6.06
N ASP A 52 -5.76 -10.72 6.72
CA ASP A 52 -6.32 -12.06 6.78
C ASP A 52 -6.73 -12.32 8.23
N LEU A 53 -7.98 -12.01 8.55
CA LEU A 53 -8.57 -12.32 9.85
C LEU A 53 -9.55 -13.47 9.62
N GLN A 54 -9.09 -14.71 9.83
CA GLN A 54 -10.01 -15.79 10.12
C GLN A 54 -10.70 -15.44 11.45
N THR A 55 -12.02 -15.28 11.36
CA THR A 55 -12.89 -15.16 12.54
C THR A 55 -13.54 -16.52 12.66
N ASP A 56 -13.24 -17.22 13.76
CA ASP A 56 -13.92 -18.47 14.13
C ASP A 56 -15.42 -18.25 14.36
#